data_AF-A0A931EGB1-F1
#
_entry.id   AF-A0A931EGB1-F1
#
_cell.length_a   1.000
_cell.length_b   1.000
_cell.length_c   1.000
_cell.angle_alpha   90.00
_cell.angle_beta   90.00
_cell.angle_gamma   90.00
#
_symmetry.space_group_name_H-M   'P 1'
#
loop_
_entity.id
_entity.type
_entity.pdbx_description
1 polymer ?
#
loop_
_entity_poly.entity_id
_entity_poly.type
_entity_poly.pdbx_seq_one_letter_code
_entity_poly.pdbx_strand_id
1 'polypeptide(L)'
;MKRILAAIVLATLAIGYAGVPVSAQENLSAAEHRRLFREGAKLWPVYCNTCHNARPGSEKAPYEWDQIMMHMRTLGNIPPDDANAILVYLKSR
;
A
#
# COMPACT_ATOMS: atom_id res chain seq x y z
N MET A 1 39.27 -3.13 29.29
CA MET A 1 37.97 -3.83 29.23
C MET A 1 36.77 -2.89 29.12
N LYS A 2 36.58 -1.90 30.02
CA LYS A 2 35.45 -0.94 29.95
C LYS A 2 35.37 -0.13 28.64
N ARG A 3 36.52 0.25 28.07
CA ARG A 3 36.59 0.97 26.78
C ARG A 3 36.24 0.10 25.56
N ILE A 4 36.49 -1.22 25.65
CA ILE A 4 36.18 -2.18 24.59
C ILE A 4 34.67 -2.50 24.63
N LEU A 5 34.09 -2.65 25.82
CA LEU A 5 32.65 -2.81 26.01
C LEU A 5 31.87 -1.58 25.52
N ALA A 6 32.36 -0.36 25.79
CA ALA A 6 31.73 0.87 25.31
C ALA A 6 31.73 0.97 23.77
N ALA A 7 32.81 0.54 23.11
CA ALA A 7 32.90 0.53 21.64
C ALA A 7 31.93 -0.49 21.00
N ILE A 8 31.74 -1.65 21.63
CA ILE A 8 30.80 -2.68 21.14
C ILE A 8 29.35 -2.21 21.30
N VAL A 9 28.99 -1.55 22.40
CA VAL A 9 27.65 -1.00 22.63
C VAL A 9 27.32 0.14 21.65
N LEU A 10 28.29 0.98 21.31
CA LEU A 10 28.13 2.03 20.29
C LEU A 10 27.98 1.45 18.88
N ALA A 11 28.71 0.38 18.55
CA ALA A 11 28.63 -0.28 17.26
C ALA A 11 27.29 -1.00 17.03
N THR A 12 26.71 -1.61 18.07
CA THR A 12 25.39 -2.28 17.95
C THR A 12 24.23 -1.28 17.87
N LEU A 13 24.34 -0.11 18.51
CA LEU A 13 23.34 0.95 18.38
C LEU A 13 23.28 1.56 16.97
N ALA A 14 24.43 1.66 16.28
CA ALA A 14 24.50 2.20 14.92
C ALA A 14 23.84 1.29 13.88
N ILE A 15 23.87 -0.03 14.09
CA ILE A 15 23.25 -1.01 13.17
C ILE A 15 21.72 -1.03 13.33
N GLY A 16 21.20 -0.76 14.53
CA GLY A 16 19.76 -0.73 14.81
C GLY A 16 18.99 0.44 14.14
N TYR A 17 19.67 1.51 13.72
CA TYR A 17 19.04 2.68 13.11
C TYR A 17 18.86 2.61 11.59
N ALA A 18 19.47 1.61 10.92
CA ALA A 18 19.35 1.44 9.46
C ALA A 18 18.10 0.65 9.04
N GLY A 19 17.34 0.11 10.01
CA GLY A 19 16.06 -0.55 9.76
C GLY A 19 14.93 0.45 9.53
N VAL A 20 15.02 1.31 8.51
CA VAL A 20 13.85 2.01 8.01
C VAL A 20 12.96 0.93 7.40
N PRO A 21 11.71 0.73 7.88
CA PRO A 21 10.79 -0.14 7.17
C PRO A 21 10.59 0.49 5.80
N VAL A 22 11.15 -0.13 4.76
CA VAL A 22 10.77 0.14 3.37
C VAL A 22 9.36 -0.43 3.23
N SER A 23 8.37 0.32 3.72
CA SER A 23 7.03 0.17 3.19
C SER A 23 7.06 0.83 1.81
N ALA A 24 6.66 0.08 0.79
CA ALA A 24 6.44 0.60 -0.56
C ALA A 24 5.17 1.48 -0.59
N GLN A 25 4.99 2.34 0.41
CA GLN A 25 4.01 3.40 0.36
C GLN A 25 4.64 4.48 -0.52
N GLU A 26 4.19 4.58 -1.78
CA GLU A 26 4.56 5.71 -2.62
C GLU A 26 4.34 7.01 -1.84
N ASN A 27 5.34 7.91 -1.84
CA ASN A 27 5.24 9.23 -1.23
C ASN A 27 4.31 10.12 -2.09
N LEU A 28 3.04 9.75 -2.19
CA LEU A 28 2.02 10.56 -2.85
C LEU A 28 1.81 11.84 -2.06
N SER A 29 1.72 12.96 -2.77
CA SER A 29 1.28 14.19 -2.13
C SER A 29 -0.14 14.01 -1.58
N ALA A 30 -0.48 14.72 -0.50
CA ALA A 30 -1.85 14.65 0.04
C ALA A 30 -2.92 15.06 -0.99
N ALA A 31 -2.58 15.95 -1.92
CA ALA A 31 -3.48 16.35 -3.00
C ALA A 31 -3.71 15.20 -4.00
N GLU A 32 -2.63 14.50 -4.36
CA GLU A 32 -2.70 13.34 -5.26
C GLU A 32 -3.42 12.16 -4.63
N HIS A 33 -3.15 11.85 -3.36
CA HIS A 33 -3.90 10.82 -2.62
C HIS A 33 -5.40 11.10 -2.66
N ARG A 34 -5.81 12.35 -2.38
CA ARG A 34 -7.23 12.74 -2.43
C ARG A 34 -7.83 12.63 -3.84
N ARG A 35 -7.05 12.91 -4.88
CA ARG A 35 -7.48 12.74 -6.27
C ARG A 35 -7.75 11.27 -6.57
N LEU A 36 -6.75 10.42 -6.33
CA LEU A 36 -6.82 8.98 -6.58
C LEU A 36 -7.91 8.31 -5.74
N PHE A 37 -8.08 8.71 -4.48
CA PHE A 37 -9.17 8.21 -3.64
C PHE A 37 -10.55 8.46 -4.25
N ARG A 38 -10.82 9.69 -4.74
CA ARG A 38 -12.11 10.03 -5.36
C ARG A 38 -12.31 9.32 -6.69
N GLU A 39 -11.25 9.15 -7.46
CA GLU A 39 -11.26 8.43 -8.73
C GLU A 39 -11.52 6.94 -8.51
N GLY A 40 -10.77 6.31 -7.61
CA GLY A 40 -10.98 4.92 -7.21
C GLY A 40 -12.37 4.65 -6.66
N ALA A 41 -12.93 5.55 -5.85
CA ALA A 41 -14.30 5.42 -5.36
C ALA A 41 -15.35 5.39 -6.49
N LYS A 42 -15.12 6.10 -7.60
CA LYS A 42 -16.01 6.10 -8.77
C LYS A 42 -15.83 4.84 -9.62
N LEU A 43 -14.60 4.37 -9.77
CA LEU A 43 -14.25 3.21 -10.61
C LEU A 43 -14.52 1.87 -9.92
N TRP A 44 -14.40 1.81 -8.60
CA TRP A 44 -14.61 0.61 -7.80
C TRP A 44 -15.94 -0.11 -8.08
N PRO A 45 -17.12 0.55 -8.06
CA PRO A 45 -18.36 -0.15 -8.36
C PRO A 45 -18.52 -0.48 -9.85
N VAL A 46 -17.75 0.15 -10.75
CA VAL A 46 -17.79 -0.12 -12.20
C VAL A 46 -17.03 -1.40 -12.52
N TYR A 47 -15.78 -1.52 -12.06
CA TYR A 47 -14.97 -2.70 -12.34
C TYR A 47 -15.29 -3.86 -11.39
N CYS A 48 -15.34 -3.59 -10.08
CA CYS A 48 -15.36 -4.66 -9.07
C CYS A 48 -16.74 -5.31 -8.87
N ASN A 49 -17.82 -4.77 -9.46
CA ASN A 49 -19.15 -5.42 -9.48
C ASN A 49 -19.43 -6.22 -10.76
N THR A 50 -18.48 -6.31 -11.69
CA THR A 50 -18.73 -6.95 -12.99
C THR A 50 -18.96 -8.45 -12.87
N CYS A 51 -18.20 -9.13 -11.98
CA CYS A 51 -18.22 -10.59 -11.85
C CYS A 51 -18.85 -11.10 -10.54
N HIS A 52 -18.78 -10.30 -9.47
CA HIS A 52 -19.32 -10.60 -8.15
C HIS A 52 -19.59 -9.29 -7.41
N ASN A 53 -20.23 -9.33 -6.25
CA ASN A 53 -20.40 -8.14 -5.42
C ASN A 53 -19.03 -7.55 -5.02
N ALA A 54 -18.87 -6.25 -5.22
CA ALA A 54 -17.65 -5.55 -4.90
C ALA A 54 -17.41 -5.60 -3.38
N ARG A 55 -16.21 -6.03 -3.01
CA ARG A 55 -15.82 -6.24 -1.61
C ARG A 55 -15.37 -4.91 -1.02
N PRO A 56 -15.90 -4.49 0.14
CA PRO A 56 -15.55 -3.20 0.73
C PRO A 56 -14.09 -3.20 1.18
N GLY A 57 -13.42 -2.04 1.10
CA GLY A 57 -12.01 -1.93 1.51
C GLY A 57 -11.77 -2.41 2.96
N SER A 58 -12.75 -2.22 3.85
CA SER A 58 -12.72 -2.68 5.26
C SER A 58 -12.59 -4.19 5.44
N GLU A 59 -12.82 -4.99 4.41
CA GLU A 59 -12.76 -6.45 4.50
C GLU A 59 -11.34 -7.02 4.63
N LYS A 60 -10.34 -6.40 4.01
CA LYS A 60 -8.98 -6.95 3.89
C LYS A 60 -7.91 -5.94 4.30
N ALA A 61 -6.88 -6.37 5.03
CA ALA A 61 -5.73 -5.54 5.39
C ALA A 61 -5.19 -4.75 4.19
N PRO A 62 -4.71 -3.49 4.36
CA PRO A 62 -4.25 -2.70 3.22
C PRO A 62 -3.20 -3.42 2.35
N TYR A 63 -2.35 -4.24 2.96
CA TYR A 63 -1.34 -5.02 2.24
C TYR A 63 -1.91 -6.22 1.45
N GLU A 64 -3.08 -6.75 1.84
CA GLU A 64 -3.74 -7.83 1.10
C GLU A 64 -4.30 -7.31 -0.23
N TRP A 65 -4.74 -6.04 -0.26
CA TRP A 65 -5.26 -5.42 -1.47
C TRP A 65 -4.22 -5.29 -2.58
N ASP A 66 -2.93 -5.16 -2.23
CA ASP A 66 -1.86 -5.12 -3.22
C ASP A 66 -1.85 -6.40 -4.06
N GLN A 67 -1.91 -7.56 -3.42
CA GLN A 67 -1.95 -8.85 -4.13
C GLN A 67 -3.30 -9.12 -4.80
N ILE A 68 -4.41 -8.73 -4.16
CA ILE A 68 -5.75 -8.90 -4.75
C ILE A 68 -5.87 -8.07 -6.02
N MET A 69 -5.44 -6.79 -6.01
CA MET A 69 -5.52 -5.93 -7.18
C MET A 69 -4.60 -6.38 -8.32
N MET A 70 -3.45 -6.99 -8.02
CA MET A 70 -2.63 -7.62 -9.06
C MET A 70 -3.40 -8.71 -9.83
N HIS A 71 -4.16 -9.55 -9.11
CA HIS A 71 -5.00 -10.58 -9.73
C HIS A 71 -6.22 -9.98 -10.44
N MET A 72 -6.94 -9.07 -9.78
CA MET A 72 -8.17 -8.46 -10.31
C MET A 72 -7.92 -7.57 -11.53
N ARG A 73 -6.77 -6.88 -11.60
CA ARG A 73 -6.39 -6.10 -12.78
C ARG A 73 -6.34 -6.96 -14.04
N THR A 74 -5.82 -8.18 -13.91
CA THR A 74 -5.70 -9.12 -15.03
C THR A 74 -7.07 -9.70 -15.40
N LEU A 75 -7.87 -10.14 -14.40
CA LEU A 75 -9.19 -10.72 -14.67
C LEU A 75 -10.20 -9.71 -15.22
N GLY A 76 -10.19 -8.49 -14.68
CA GLY A 76 -11.08 -7.41 -15.08
C GLY A 76 -10.56 -6.58 -16.26
N ASN A 77 -9.40 -6.93 -16.82
CA ASN A 77 -8.70 -6.15 -17.85
C ASN A 77 -8.64 -4.64 -17.52
N ILE A 78 -8.30 -4.33 -16.27
CA ILE A 78 -8.34 -2.96 -15.73
C ILE A 78 -7.07 -2.22 -16.16
N PRO A 79 -7.17 -1.01 -16.75
CA PRO A 79 -6.01 -0.17 -17.04
C PRO A 79 -5.16 0.06 -15.77
N PRO A 80 -3.82 0.21 -15.90
CA PRO A 80 -2.94 0.36 -14.74
C PRO A 80 -3.29 1.58 -13.88
N ASP A 81 -3.63 2.72 -14.49
CA ASP A 81 -3.98 3.95 -13.76
C ASP A 81 -5.29 3.78 -12.97
N ASP A 82 -6.31 3.19 -13.60
CA ASP A 82 -7.58 2.86 -12.95
C ASP A 82 -7.38 1.89 -11.78
N ALA A 83 -6.56 0.85 -11.99
CA ALA A 83 -6.24 -0.13 -10.95
C ALA A 83 -5.52 0.53 -9.76
N ASN A 84 -4.61 1.48 -10.02
CA ASN A 84 -3.93 2.22 -8.96
C ASN A 84 -4.90 3.10 -8.16
N ALA A 85 -5.80 3.82 -8.83
CA ALA A 85 -6.82 4.63 -8.17
C ALA A 85 -7.73 3.76 -7.26
N ILE A 86 -8.18 2.61 -7.77
CA ILE A 86 -8.98 1.65 -7.00
C ILE A 86 -8.18 1.11 -5.81
N LEU A 87 -6.89 0.79 -5.99
CA LEU A 87 -6.03 0.30 -4.91
C LEU A 87 -5.87 1.35 -3.79
N VAL A 88 -5.65 2.62 -4.14
CA VAL A 88 -5.63 3.73 -3.16
C VAL A 88 -6.95 3.82 -2.41
N TYR A 89 -8.09 3.72 -3.12
CA TYR A 89 -9.41 3.73 -2.49
C TYR A 89 -9.60 2.57 -1.50
N LEU A 90 -9.28 1.34 -1.91
CA LEU A 90 -9.43 0.13 -1.07
C LEU A 90 -8.53 0.14 0.18
N LYS A 91 -7.36 0.78 0.10
CA LYS A 91 -6.40 0.91 1.20
C LYS A 91 -6.70 2.08 2.14
N SER A 92 -7.58 3.02 1.78
CA SER A 92 -7.87 4.25 2.53
C SER A 92 -8.91 4.04 3.66
N ARG A 93 -8.66 3.04 4.50
CA ARG A 93 -9.58 2.54 5.54
C ARG A 93 -9.58 3.43 6.77
#